data_AF-A0A2V8SIR1-F1
#
_entry.id   AF-A0A2V8SIR1-F1
#
_cell.length_a   1.000
_cell.length_b   1.000
_cell.length_c   1.000
_cell.angle_alpha   90.00
_cell.angle_beta   90.00
_cell.angle_gamma   90.00
#
_symmetry.space_group_name_H-M   'P 1'
#
loop_
_entity.id
_entity.type
_entity.pdbx_description
1 polymer ?
#
loop_
_entity_poly.entity_id
_entity_poly.type
_entity_poly.pdbx_seq_one_letter_code
_entity_poly.pdbx_strand_id
1 'polypeptide(L)'
;MKKCFVLLSILFSVSLTSAQDNSQKIYDTERAFEKMVAEKGIKQGFIEFLSPLGVIFRPGPINGRESWNSRPASPAALTWNPVRIEVSANGALAYSIGNSIFRPKGKNDTDQSYGHYLSVWTRQPGGEYRAALDAGIGHDKPAKLEPDWKPSSASVTEENKDKLFAGDSSVPFYRLAENRGLKEAYKRFAADDIYLLRNDNQPFVGRGSAIDYFDKQKSSIKFSKRRSFIEAGDLAYVYSSYTMTDKNGVETEKGNFVQVWKLRSGRWQIAADLFLPLPADKN
;
A
#
# COMPACT_ATOMS: atom_id res chain seq x y z
N MET A 1 -28.40 56.32 -1.47
CA MET A 1 -28.62 55.06 -0.69
C MET A 1 -29.19 54.03 -1.67
N LYS A 2 -28.66 52.83 -1.95
CA LYS A 2 -27.69 51.95 -1.29
C LYS A 2 -26.78 51.31 -2.36
N LYS A 3 -25.52 51.09 -1.99
CA LYS A 3 -24.54 50.23 -2.65
C LYS A 3 -25.01 48.77 -2.61
N CYS A 4 -24.63 47.93 -3.58
CA CYS A 4 -23.97 46.67 -3.25
C CYS A 4 -23.25 46.06 -4.46
N PHE A 5 -21.98 45.75 -4.21
CA PHE A 5 -21.03 45.04 -5.05
C PHE A 5 -21.55 43.66 -5.46
N VAL A 6 -21.36 43.28 -6.71
CA VAL A 6 -21.25 41.87 -7.11
C VAL A 6 -19.76 41.56 -7.18
N LEU A 7 -19.23 40.91 -6.13
CA LEU A 7 -17.86 40.44 -6.07
C LEU A 7 -17.88 38.91 -6.05
N LEU A 8 -17.21 38.34 -7.06
CA LEU A 8 -16.43 37.10 -7.06
C LEU A 8 -17.02 35.81 -6.47
N SER A 9 -17.28 34.84 -7.34
CA SER A 9 -17.26 33.42 -6.98
C SER A 9 -16.52 32.62 -8.06
N ILE A 10 -15.17 32.67 -8.01
CA ILE A 10 -14.27 31.74 -8.71
C ILE A 10 -13.24 31.26 -7.69
N LEU A 11 -13.63 30.37 -6.77
CA LEU A 11 -12.70 29.67 -5.89
C LEU A 11 -13.27 28.30 -5.52
N PHE A 12 -13.34 27.37 -6.48
CA PHE A 12 -13.49 25.94 -6.14
C PHE A 12 -12.86 24.96 -7.14
N SER A 13 -12.09 25.43 -8.13
CA SER A 13 -11.57 24.58 -9.23
C SER A 13 -10.09 24.20 -9.13
N VAL A 14 -9.36 24.64 -8.12
CA VAL A 14 -7.89 24.41 -8.05
C VAL A 14 -7.54 23.03 -7.47
N SER A 15 -8.35 22.49 -6.55
CA SER A 15 -7.99 21.28 -5.80
C SER A 15 -8.13 19.97 -6.58
N LEU A 16 -9.05 19.87 -7.54
CA LEU A 16 -9.18 18.66 -8.37
C LEU A 16 -7.99 18.53 -9.34
N THR A 17 -7.53 19.64 -9.92
CA THR A 17 -6.44 19.65 -10.90
C THR A 17 -5.12 19.18 -10.28
N SER A 18 -4.80 19.61 -9.05
CA SER A 18 -3.55 19.22 -8.38
C SER A 18 -3.52 17.74 -7.95
N ALA A 19 -4.67 17.18 -7.57
CA ALA A 19 -4.75 15.77 -7.16
C ALA A 19 -4.54 14.82 -8.35
N GLN A 20 -5.18 15.12 -9.48
CA GLN A 20 -5.02 14.36 -10.72
C GLN A 20 -3.59 14.46 -11.26
N ASP A 21 -2.98 15.65 -11.18
CA ASP A 21 -1.57 15.87 -11.53
C ASP A 21 -0.63 15.03 -10.66
N ASN A 22 -0.86 14.97 -9.34
CA ASN A 22 -0.04 14.14 -8.46
C ASN A 22 -0.23 12.63 -8.70
N SER A 23 -1.46 12.15 -8.96
CA SER A 23 -1.67 10.74 -9.31
C SER A 23 -0.96 10.38 -10.61
N GLN A 24 -1.02 11.25 -11.62
CA GLN A 24 -0.26 11.07 -12.86
C GLN A 24 1.25 11.08 -12.59
N LYS A 25 1.74 11.95 -11.72
CA LYS A 25 3.15 11.99 -11.33
C LYS A 25 3.63 10.72 -10.64
N ILE A 26 2.81 10.09 -9.79
CA ILE A 26 3.12 8.78 -9.22
C ILE A 26 3.17 7.73 -10.32
N TYR A 27 2.19 7.71 -11.22
CA TYR A 27 2.20 6.79 -12.36
C TYR A 27 3.47 6.94 -13.20
N ASP A 28 3.84 8.16 -13.57
CA ASP A 28 5.06 8.43 -14.33
C ASP A 28 6.32 7.99 -13.56
N THR A 29 6.31 8.12 -12.23
CA THR A 29 7.39 7.63 -11.36
C THR A 29 7.48 6.11 -11.37
N GLU A 30 6.35 5.39 -11.33
CA GLU A 30 6.28 3.92 -11.47
C GLU A 30 6.79 3.46 -12.84
N ARG A 31 6.39 4.15 -13.92
CA ARG A 31 6.89 3.87 -15.28
C ARG A 31 8.39 4.13 -15.39
N ALA A 32 8.90 5.17 -14.73
CA ALA A 32 10.33 5.45 -14.68
C ALA A 32 11.11 4.38 -13.89
N PHE A 33 10.53 3.87 -12.80
CA PHE A 33 11.08 2.71 -12.07
C PHE A 33 11.14 1.47 -12.96
N GLU A 34 10.03 1.11 -13.63
CA GLU A 34 10.02 -0.06 -14.52
C GLU A 34 11.08 0.07 -15.62
N LYS A 35 11.20 1.24 -16.25
CA LYS A 35 12.24 1.53 -17.24
C LYS A 35 13.64 1.36 -16.67
N MET A 36 13.91 1.91 -15.49
CA MET A 36 15.21 1.78 -14.81
C MET A 36 15.54 0.31 -14.52
N VAL A 37 14.57 -0.47 -14.05
CA VAL A 37 14.73 -1.90 -13.80
C VAL A 37 15.02 -2.65 -15.09
N ALA A 38 14.35 -2.32 -16.19
CA ALA A 38 14.59 -2.95 -17.49
C ALA A 38 15.98 -2.62 -18.08
N GLU A 39 16.46 -1.39 -17.89
CA GLU A 39 17.72 -0.91 -18.48
C GLU A 39 18.95 -1.17 -17.61
N LYS A 40 18.81 -1.08 -16.28
CA LYS A 40 19.91 -1.11 -15.30
C LYS A 40 19.78 -2.23 -14.26
N GLY A 41 18.69 -2.99 -14.31
CA GLY A 41 18.43 -4.10 -13.41
C GLY A 41 17.74 -3.70 -12.11
N ILE A 42 17.16 -4.71 -11.45
CA ILE A 42 16.32 -4.56 -10.25
C ILE A 42 17.04 -3.80 -9.13
N LYS A 43 18.32 -4.12 -8.88
CA LYS A 43 19.14 -3.48 -7.85
C LYS A 43 19.16 -1.96 -8.03
N GLN A 44 19.47 -1.48 -9.23
CA GLN A 44 19.60 -0.05 -9.48
C GLN A 44 18.24 0.66 -9.42
N GLY A 45 17.17 0.02 -9.90
CA GLY A 45 15.81 0.55 -9.77
C GLY A 45 15.43 0.82 -8.32
N PHE A 46 15.58 -0.17 -7.43
CA PHE A 46 15.24 0.02 -6.03
C PHE A 46 16.16 1.02 -5.32
N ILE A 47 17.47 1.02 -5.62
CA ILE A 47 18.39 2.02 -5.06
C ILE A 47 17.98 3.42 -5.49
N GLU A 48 17.58 3.66 -6.74
CA GLU A 48 17.23 5.00 -7.21
C GLU A 48 15.92 5.51 -6.59
N PHE A 49 14.87 4.66 -6.59
CA PHE A 49 13.50 5.09 -6.30
C PHE A 49 13.07 4.94 -4.83
N LEU A 50 13.75 4.13 -4.02
CA LEU A 50 13.52 4.10 -2.57
C LEU A 50 14.01 5.41 -1.93
N SER A 51 13.31 5.87 -0.90
CA SER A 51 13.77 6.99 -0.08
C SER A 51 15.01 6.58 0.73
N PRO A 52 15.83 7.53 1.20
CA PRO A 52 17.00 7.24 2.05
C PRO A 52 16.67 6.36 3.27
N LEU A 53 15.45 6.49 3.80
CA LEU A 53 14.93 5.72 4.94
C LEU A 53 13.86 4.71 4.52
N GLY A 54 13.81 4.35 3.23
CA GLY A 54 12.80 3.47 2.66
C GLY A 54 12.86 2.09 3.30
N VAL A 55 11.70 1.52 3.61
CA VAL A 55 11.58 0.24 4.32
C VAL A 55 11.20 -0.88 3.36
N ILE A 56 11.87 -2.02 3.48
CA ILE A 56 11.44 -3.31 2.91
C ILE A 56 11.44 -4.38 4.01
N PHE A 57 10.85 -5.55 3.75
CA PHE A 57 10.72 -6.62 4.74
C PHE A 57 11.58 -7.85 4.40
N ARG A 58 12.61 -8.15 5.20
CA ARG A 58 13.51 -9.31 5.05
C ARG A 58 14.18 -9.77 6.38
N PRO A 59 13.64 -10.76 7.09
CA PRO A 59 12.21 -11.04 7.17
C PRO A 59 11.44 -9.90 7.85
N GLY A 60 12.07 -9.16 8.77
CA GLY A 60 11.52 -7.96 9.39
C GLY A 60 11.82 -6.67 8.62
N PRO A 61 11.32 -5.51 9.08
CA PRO A 61 11.57 -4.22 8.42
C PRO A 61 13.06 -3.83 8.49
N ILE A 62 13.65 -3.49 7.36
CA ILE A 62 15.05 -3.05 7.22
C ILE A 62 15.15 -1.86 6.27
N ASN A 63 16.29 -1.14 6.30
CA ASN A 63 16.57 -0.13 5.29
C ASN A 63 16.73 -0.78 3.90
N GLY A 64 15.84 -0.43 2.97
CA GLY A 64 15.77 -1.02 1.65
C GLY A 64 16.94 -0.63 0.75
N ARG A 65 17.37 0.63 0.76
CA ARG A 65 18.50 1.08 -0.08
C ARG A 65 19.80 0.37 0.34
N GLU A 66 20.07 0.32 1.64
CA GLU A 66 21.24 -0.41 2.17
C GLU A 66 21.17 -1.90 1.82
N SER A 67 20.00 -2.52 1.99
CA SER A 67 19.77 -3.93 1.65
C SER A 67 19.95 -4.24 0.16
N TRP A 68 19.55 -3.34 -0.73
CA TRP A 68 19.74 -3.50 -2.17
C TRP A 68 21.18 -3.20 -2.58
N ASN A 69 21.82 -2.23 -1.96
CA ASN A 69 23.20 -1.86 -2.25
C ASN A 69 24.18 -3.00 -1.95
N SER A 70 23.94 -3.77 -0.88
CA SER A 70 24.77 -4.91 -0.50
C SER A 70 24.63 -6.14 -1.40
N ARG A 71 23.67 -6.18 -2.32
CA ARG A 71 23.45 -7.33 -3.20
C ARG A 71 24.39 -7.32 -4.40
N PRO A 72 24.80 -8.51 -4.90
CA PRO A 72 25.43 -8.59 -6.20
C PRO A 72 24.47 -8.15 -7.31
N ALA A 73 25.01 -7.77 -8.46
CA ALA A 73 24.22 -7.65 -9.67
C ALA A 73 23.56 -9.01 -10.00
N SER A 74 22.36 -8.96 -10.58
CA SER A 74 21.57 -10.14 -10.92
C SER A 74 21.05 -10.02 -12.35
N PRO A 75 21.02 -11.12 -13.12
CA PRO A 75 20.38 -11.12 -14.44
C PRO A 75 18.85 -11.10 -14.34
N ALA A 76 18.28 -11.22 -13.13
CA ALA A 76 16.84 -11.32 -12.94
C ALA A 76 16.11 -10.10 -13.52
N ALA A 77 14.96 -10.38 -14.13
CA ALA A 77 14.07 -9.38 -14.67
C ALA A 77 12.81 -9.26 -13.80
N LEU A 78 12.25 -8.05 -13.76
CA LEU A 78 11.01 -7.74 -13.07
C LEU A 78 10.15 -6.90 -14.00
N THR A 79 8.95 -7.40 -14.31
CA THR A 79 7.90 -6.63 -14.98
C THR A 79 7.02 -5.99 -13.91
N TRP A 80 6.62 -4.73 -14.11
CA TRP A 80 5.99 -3.91 -13.07
C TRP A 80 4.87 -3.05 -13.65
N ASN A 81 3.64 -3.20 -13.15
CA ASN A 81 2.47 -2.54 -13.73
C ASN A 81 1.55 -2.00 -12.62
N PRO A 82 1.48 -0.68 -12.38
CA PRO A 82 0.55 -0.10 -11.41
C PRO A 82 -0.90 -0.32 -11.83
N VAL A 83 -1.77 -0.70 -10.89
CA VAL A 83 -3.21 -0.92 -11.14
C VAL A 83 -4.07 0.05 -10.33
N ARG A 84 -3.58 0.48 -9.16
CA ARG A 84 -4.22 1.47 -8.29
C ARG A 84 -3.19 2.48 -7.83
N ILE A 85 -3.58 3.75 -7.84
CA ILE A 85 -2.81 4.87 -7.31
C ILE A 85 -3.80 5.79 -6.58
N GLU A 86 -3.48 6.13 -5.33
CA GLU A 86 -4.16 7.20 -4.62
C GLU A 86 -3.15 8.09 -3.92
N VAL A 87 -3.46 9.39 -3.91
CA VAL A 87 -2.62 10.43 -3.33
C VAL A 87 -3.39 11.13 -2.21
N SER A 88 -2.66 11.56 -1.20
CA SER A 88 -3.19 12.45 -0.16
C SER A 88 -3.62 13.81 -0.75
N ALA A 89 -4.59 14.47 -0.12
CA ALA A 89 -5.14 15.75 -0.52
C ALA A 89 -4.07 16.87 -0.60
N ASN A 90 -3.02 16.78 0.23
CA ASN A 90 -1.88 17.69 0.21
C ASN A 90 -0.70 17.21 -0.65
N GLY A 91 -0.81 16.06 -1.31
CA GLY A 91 0.22 15.47 -2.15
C GLY A 91 1.45 14.94 -1.41
N ALA A 92 1.49 14.96 -0.08
CA ALA A 92 2.70 14.59 0.67
C ALA A 92 2.93 13.07 0.70
N LEU A 93 1.86 12.29 0.77
CA LEU A 93 1.85 10.83 0.68
C LEU A 93 1.07 10.35 -0.53
N ALA A 94 1.47 9.21 -1.06
CA ALA A 94 0.69 8.41 -2.00
C ALA A 94 0.92 6.92 -1.75
N TYR A 95 0.07 6.07 -2.30
CA TYR A 95 0.36 4.65 -2.41
C TYR A 95 -0.03 4.13 -3.79
N SER A 96 0.64 3.06 -4.20
CA SER A 96 0.36 2.33 -5.42
C SER A 96 0.31 0.84 -5.14
N ILE A 97 -0.55 0.15 -5.88
CA ILE A 97 -0.62 -1.31 -5.93
C ILE A 97 -0.50 -1.70 -7.38
N GLY A 98 0.18 -2.80 -7.68
CA GLY A 98 0.30 -3.27 -9.05
C GLY A 98 0.74 -4.72 -9.19
N ASN A 99 0.66 -5.22 -10.41
CA ASN A 99 1.15 -6.54 -10.77
C ASN A 99 2.68 -6.53 -10.80
N SER A 100 3.28 -7.64 -10.39
CA SER A 100 4.70 -7.92 -10.52
C SER A 100 4.93 -9.31 -11.12
N ILE A 101 5.90 -9.41 -12.04
CA ILE A 101 6.33 -10.69 -12.60
C ILE A 101 7.83 -10.77 -12.50
N PHE A 102 8.32 -11.67 -11.66
CA PHE A 102 9.74 -11.90 -11.44
C PHE A 102 10.23 -13.09 -12.26
N ARG A 103 11.38 -12.91 -12.93
CA ARG A 103 12.06 -13.91 -13.74
C ARG A 103 13.52 -14.03 -13.31
N PRO A 104 13.94 -15.12 -12.64
CA PRO A 104 15.25 -15.20 -11.99
C PRO A 104 16.43 -15.18 -12.97
N LYS A 105 16.27 -15.75 -14.18
CA LYS A 105 17.35 -15.82 -15.19
C LYS A 105 17.20 -14.78 -16.30
N GLY A 106 16.33 -13.78 -16.12
CA GLY A 106 16.17 -12.64 -17.02
C GLY A 106 14.91 -12.68 -17.88
N LYS A 107 14.78 -11.73 -18.82
CA LYS A 107 13.51 -11.43 -19.50
C LYS A 107 12.89 -12.59 -20.30
N ASN A 108 13.71 -13.53 -20.77
CA ASN A 108 13.30 -14.67 -21.57
C ASN A 108 13.14 -15.95 -20.73
N ASP A 109 13.31 -15.87 -19.40
CA ASP A 109 13.14 -17.01 -18.52
C ASP A 109 11.66 -17.46 -18.52
N THR A 110 11.46 -18.76 -18.73
CA THR A 110 10.14 -19.38 -18.65
C THR A 110 9.74 -19.65 -17.20
N ASP A 111 10.72 -19.76 -16.30
CA ASP A 111 10.49 -19.81 -14.86
C ASP A 111 10.12 -18.38 -14.42
N GLN A 112 8.86 -18.18 -14.02
CA GLN A 112 8.40 -16.87 -13.57
C GLN A 112 7.45 -16.99 -12.38
N SER A 113 7.58 -16.05 -11.46
CA SER A 113 6.71 -15.92 -10.29
C SER A 113 5.84 -14.68 -10.43
N TYR A 114 4.59 -14.81 -10.05
CA TYR A 114 3.60 -13.75 -10.10
C TYR A 114 3.34 -13.20 -8.69
N GLY A 115 2.96 -11.93 -8.63
CA GLY A 115 2.65 -11.30 -7.36
C GLY A 115 2.02 -9.92 -7.54
N HIS A 116 1.65 -9.32 -6.41
CA HIS A 116 1.26 -7.93 -6.32
C HIS A 116 2.13 -7.19 -5.33
N TYR A 117 2.49 -5.96 -5.68
CA TYR A 117 3.22 -5.06 -4.79
C TYR A 117 2.29 -4.03 -4.17
N LEU A 118 2.76 -3.44 -3.06
CA LEU A 118 2.25 -2.24 -2.43
C LEU A 118 3.45 -1.34 -2.13
N SER A 119 3.50 -0.17 -2.76
CA SER A 119 4.51 0.84 -2.48
C SER A 119 3.83 2.07 -1.87
N VAL A 120 4.45 2.64 -0.83
CA VAL A 120 4.03 3.91 -0.24
C VAL A 120 5.09 4.96 -0.57
N TRP A 121 4.66 6.09 -1.10
CA TRP A 121 5.50 7.16 -1.62
C TRP A 121 5.41 8.41 -0.75
N THR A 122 6.55 9.03 -0.51
CA THR A 122 6.64 10.36 0.10
C THR A 122 7.16 11.36 -0.91
N ARG A 123 6.50 12.52 -0.99
CA ARG A 123 6.98 13.64 -1.79
C ARG A 123 8.19 14.27 -1.10
N GLN A 124 9.28 14.41 -1.84
CA GLN A 124 10.51 15.05 -1.40
C GLN A 124 10.44 16.58 -1.58
N PRO A 125 11.35 17.36 -0.98
CA PRO A 125 11.36 18.82 -1.12
C PRO A 125 11.45 19.33 -2.57
N GLY A 126 12.16 18.62 -3.45
CA GLY A 126 12.24 18.93 -4.90
C GLY A 126 10.96 18.60 -5.67
N GLY A 127 9.98 17.98 -5.00
CA GLY A 127 8.68 17.61 -5.53
C GLY A 127 8.63 16.25 -6.19
N GLU A 128 9.76 15.56 -6.37
CA GLU A 128 9.84 14.15 -6.77
C GLU A 128 9.29 13.22 -5.68
N TYR A 129 8.83 12.04 -6.06
CA TYR A 129 8.43 11.01 -5.11
C TYR A 129 9.54 9.98 -4.92
N ARG A 130 9.64 9.46 -3.69
CA ARG A 130 10.49 8.33 -3.34
C ARG A 130 9.68 7.34 -2.49
N ALA A 131 9.88 6.04 -2.73
CA ALA A 131 9.17 5.00 -2.00
C ALA A 131 9.70 4.95 -0.56
N ALA A 132 8.85 5.32 0.40
CA ALA A 132 9.09 5.21 1.83
C ALA A 132 8.91 3.77 2.34
N LEU A 133 8.12 2.97 1.63
CA LEU A 133 7.95 1.55 1.90
C LEU A 133 7.67 0.81 0.60
N ASP A 134 8.23 -0.39 0.46
CA ASP A 134 7.88 -1.33 -0.59
C ASP A 134 7.72 -2.75 -0.02
N ALA A 135 6.61 -3.39 -0.39
CA ALA A 135 6.27 -4.75 0.02
C ALA A 135 5.50 -5.45 -1.10
N GLY A 136 5.47 -6.78 -1.08
CA GLY A 136 4.70 -7.53 -2.07
C GLY A 136 4.40 -8.96 -1.63
N ILE A 137 3.36 -9.52 -2.22
CA ILE A 137 2.93 -10.91 -2.03
C ILE A 137 3.22 -11.72 -3.30
N GLY A 138 3.47 -13.02 -3.14
CA GLY A 138 3.49 -13.96 -4.26
C GLY A 138 2.15 -14.69 -4.38
N HIS A 139 1.78 -15.11 -5.58
CA HIS A 139 0.62 -15.98 -5.82
C HIS A 139 0.76 -16.74 -7.14
N ASP A 140 -0.13 -17.70 -7.38
CA ASP A 140 -0.19 -18.45 -8.63
C ASP A 140 -0.49 -17.56 -9.84
N LYS A 141 -0.12 -18.03 -11.04
CA LYS A 141 -0.38 -17.29 -12.29
C LYS A 141 -1.86 -16.88 -12.41
N PRO A 142 -2.17 -15.59 -12.53
CA PRO A 142 -3.54 -15.14 -12.70
C PRO A 142 -4.06 -15.49 -14.10
N ALA A 143 -5.36 -15.77 -14.22
CA ALA A 143 -6.00 -16.00 -15.52
C ALA A 143 -5.92 -14.77 -16.44
N LYS A 144 -5.96 -13.57 -15.83
CA LYS A 144 -5.80 -12.29 -16.50
C LYS A 144 -5.11 -11.32 -15.56
N LEU A 145 -4.13 -10.57 -16.06
CA LEU A 145 -3.52 -9.47 -15.31
C LEU A 145 -4.51 -8.30 -15.21
N GLU A 146 -4.55 -7.66 -14.04
CA GLU A 146 -5.26 -6.39 -13.90
C GLU A 146 -4.68 -5.36 -14.88
N PRO A 147 -5.54 -4.56 -15.55
CA PRO A 147 -5.06 -3.57 -16.52
C PRO A 147 -4.26 -2.48 -15.82
N ASP A 148 -3.40 -1.82 -16.59
CA ASP A 148 -2.63 -0.67 -16.14
C ASP A 148 -3.55 0.45 -15.63
N TRP A 149 -3.05 1.20 -14.64
CA TRP A 149 -3.77 2.29 -14.02
C TRP A 149 -4.14 3.34 -15.06
N LYS A 150 -5.34 3.90 -14.91
CA LYS A 150 -5.81 5.01 -15.73
C LYS A 150 -6.22 6.17 -14.83
N PRO A 151 -5.95 7.43 -15.25
CA PRO A 151 -6.47 8.58 -14.56
C PRO A 151 -7.99 8.47 -14.45
N SER A 152 -8.49 8.49 -13.22
CA SER A 152 -9.92 8.56 -12.94
C SER A 152 -10.27 9.96 -12.46
N SER A 153 -11.37 10.52 -12.96
CA SER A 153 -11.96 11.75 -12.44
C SER A 153 -12.54 11.56 -11.02
N ALA A 154 -12.61 10.32 -10.52
CA ALA A 154 -13.17 9.96 -9.24
C ALA A 154 -12.14 9.84 -8.10
N SER A 155 -10.91 10.34 -8.29
CA SER A 155 -9.95 10.48 -7.18
C SER A 155 -10.49 11.52 -6.19
N VAL A 156 -11.26 11.05 -5.20
CA VAL A 156 -11.79 11.88 -4.14
C VAL A 156 -10.67 12.16 -3.15
N THR A 157 -10.06 13.33 -3.27
CA THR A 157 -9.31 13.92 -2.16
C THR A 157 -10.31 14.54 -1.21
N GLU A 158 -10.17 14.24 0.07
CA GLU A 158 -11.01 14.82 1.11
C GLU A 158 -10.15 15.71 2.00
N GLU A 159 -10.61 16.95 2.22
CA GLU A 159 -9.99 17.78 3.23
C GLU A 159 -10.42 17.27 4.61
N ASN A 160 -9.45 17.00 5.48
CA ASN A 160 -9.68 16.56 6.86
C ASN A 160 -10.14 17.73 7.77
N LYS A 161 -11.34 18.26 7.51
CA LYS A 161 -11.89 19.46 8.18
C LYS A 161 -12.05 19.26 9.69
N ASP A 162 -12.42 18.05 10.09
CA ASP A 162 -12.64 17.69 11.48
C ASP A 162 -11.35 17.32 12.23
N LYS A 163 -10.19 17.39 11.56
CA LYS A 163 -8.86 17.08 12.11
C LYS A 163 -8.82 15.71 12.79
N LEU A 164 -9.48 14.73 12.19
CA LEU A 164 -9.49 13.35 12.66
C LEU A 164 -8.14 12.72 12.40
N PHE A 165 -7.54 12.04 13.38
CA PHE A 165 -6.29 11.32 13.19
C PHE A 165 -6.56 9.86 12.82
N ALA A 166 -5.83 9.34 11.84
CA ALA A 166 -5.88 7.94 11.46
C ALA A 166 -5.38 7.05 12.60
N GLY A 167 -4.39 7.54 13.36
CA GLY A 167 -3.87 6.87 14.57
C GLY A 167 -4.98 6.55 15.57
N ASP A 168 -5.78 7.55 15.96
CA ASP A 168 -6.91 7.38 16.88
C ASP A 168 -7.98 6.44 16.31
N SER A 169 -8.21 6.52 14.99
CA SER A 169 -9.16 5.66 14.29
C SER A 169 -8.70 4.19 14.18
N SER A 170 -7.39 3.95 14.20
CA SER A 170 -6.79 2.61 14.13
C SER A 170 -6.87 1.83 15.45
N VAL A 171 -6.84 2.52 16.60
CA VAL A 171 -6.94 1.89 17.93
C VAL A 171 -8.19 1.00 18.08
N PRO A 172 -9.42 1.48 17.79
CA PRO A 172 -10.60 0.65 17.88
C PRO A 172 -10.62 -0.46 16.82
N PHE A 173 -9.95 -0.32 15.68
CA PHE A 173 -9.78 -1.42 14.72
C PHE A 173 -8.97 -2.56 15.34
N TYR A 174 -7.76 -2.29 15.85
CA TYR A 174 -6.91 -3.33 16.42
C TYR A 174 -7.59 -4.02 17.61
N ARG A 175 -8.20 -3.25 18.52
CA ARG A 175 -8.95 -3.80 19.64
C ARG A 175 -10.12 -4.69 19.19
N LEU A 176 -10.85 -4.27 18.15
CA LEU A 176 -11.96 -5.07 17.63
C LEU A 176 -11.45 -6.35 16.96
N ALA A 177 -10.36 -6.27 16.20
CA ALA A 177 -9.74 -7.41 15.54
C ALA A 177 -9.23 -8.45 16.55
N GLU A 178 -8.57 -8.02 17.62
CA GLU A 178 -8.03 -8.90 18.66
C GLU A 178 -9.13 -9.53 19.53
N ASN A 179 -10.24 -8.80 19.79
CA ASN A 179 -11.29 -9.26 20.71
C ASN A 179 -12.46 -9.97 20.02
N ARG A 180 -12.76 -9.63 18.76
CA ARG A 180 -13.95 -10.10 18.02
C ARG A 180 -13.61 -10.66 16.64
N GLY A 181 -12.33 -10.70 16.29
CA GLY A 181 -11.83 -11.24 15.03
C GLY A 181 -11.74 -10.21 13.90
N LEU A 182 -10.91 -10.53 12.91
CA LEU A 182 -10.66 -9.68 11.74
C LEU A 182 -11.94 -9.38 10.96
N LYS A 183 -12.84 -10.36 10.78
CA LYS A 183 -14.12 -10.18 10.08
C LYS A 183 -14.90 -8.96 10.61
N GLU A 184 -15.11 -8.88 11.92
CA GLU A 184 -15.88 -7.79 12.54
C GLU A 184 -15.15 -6.46 12.47
N ALA A 185 -13.82 -6.47 12.56
CA ALA A 185 -13.01 -5.27 12.38
C ALA A 185 -13.09 -4.73 10.94
N TYR A 186 -12.88 -5.57 9.93
CA TYR A 186 -12.91 -5.17 8.53
C TYR A 186 -14.31 -4.76 8.06
N LYS A 187 -15.38 -5.40 8.53
CA LYS A 187 -16.76 -4.92 8.28
C LYS A 187 -16.96 -3.45 8.63
N ARG A 188 -16.33 -2.99 9.71
CA ARG A 188 -16.47 -1.64 10.26
C ARG A 188 -15.50 -0.63 9.63
N PHE A 189 -14.26 -1.06 9.37
CA PHE A 189 -13.16 -0.13 9.04
C PHE A 189 -12.66 -0.25 7.60
N ALA A 190 -12.98 -1.31 6.85
CA ALA A 190 -12.55 -1.41 5.46
C ALA A 190 -13.25 -0.39 4.56
N ALA A 191 -12.51 0.20 3.65
CA ALA A 191 -13.08 0.92 2.52
C ALA A 191 -13.86 -0.03 1.61
N ASP A 192 -14.86 0.51 0.90
CA ASP A 192 -15.70 -0.31 0.00
C ASP A 192 -14.91 -0.97 -1.14
N ASP A 193 -13.82 -0.34 -1.57
CA ASP A 193 -12.93 -0.77 -2.65
C ASP A 193 -11.54 -1.21 -2.13
N ILE A 194 -11.45 -1.64 -0.86
CA ILE A 194 -10.22 -2.10 -0.22
C ILE A 194 -9.45 -3.11 -1.10
N TYR A 195 -8.13 -3.00 -1.14
CA TYR A 195 -7.25 -4.06 -1.63
C TYR A 195 -6.68 -4.86 -0.45
N LEU A 196 -7.09 -6.13 -0.34
CA LEU A 196 -6.54 -7.05 0.66
C LEU A 196 -5.51 -7.97 0.00
N LEU A 197 -4.24 -7.83 0.39
CA LEU A 197 -3.12 -8.59 -0.13
C LEU A 197 -2.71 -9.66 0.89
N ARG A 198 -2.78 -10.93 0.47
CA ARG A 198 -2.41 -12.11 1.26
C ARG A 198 -1.56 -13.03 0.40
N ASN A 199 -0.48 -13.57 0.97
CA ASN A 199 0.37 -14.48 0.24
C ASN A 199 -0.43 -15.68 -0.29
N ASP A 200 0.01 -16.22 -1.43
CA ASP A 200 -0.59 -17.35 -2.13
C ASP A 200 -2.01 -17.10 -2.67
N ASN A 201 -2.48 -15.84 -2.63
CA ASN A 201 -3.78 -15.44 -3.16
C ASN A 201 -3.62 -14.20 -4.06
N GLN A 202 -4.37 -14.17 -5.16
CA GLN A 202 -4.59 -12.90 -5.86
C GLN A 202 -5.31 -11.91 -4.91
N PRO A 203 -5.14 -10.58 -5.10
CA PRO A 203 -5.76 -9.61 -4.21
C PRO A 203 -7.27 -9.77 -4.13
N PHE A 204 -7.81 -9.71 -2.91
CA PHE A 204 -9.25 -9.59 -2.71
C PHE A 204 -9.62 -8.11 -2.82
N VAL A 205 -10.31 -7.75 -3.90
CA VAL A 205 -10.68 -6.37 -4.21
C VAL A 205 -12.13 -6.11 -3.81
N GLY A 206 -12.31 -5.12 -2.93
CA GLY A 206 -13.59 -4.69 -2.42
C GLY A 206 -14.00 -5.35 -1.11
N ARG A 207 -14.76 -4.60 -0.30
CA ARG A 207 -15.12 -4.96 1.08
C ARG A 207 -15.80 -6.31 1.20
N GLY A 208 -16.66 -6.68 0.25
CA GLY A 208 -17.33 -7.99 0.21
C GLY A 208 -16.32 -9.15 0.18
N SER A 209 -15.43 -9.15 -0.81
CA SER A 209 -14.41 -10.20 -0.97
C SER A 209 -13.45 -10.27 0.23
N ALA A 210 -13.11 -9.13 0.83
CA ALA A 210 -12.27 -9.08 2.02
C ALA A 210 -12.97 -9.74 3.22
N ILE A 211 -14.26 -9.47 3.42
CA ILE A 211 -15.06 -10.12 4.47
C ILE A 211 -15.16 -11.63 4.22
N ASP A 212 -15.46 -12.06 2.99
CA ASP A 212 -15.57 -13.48 2.63
C ASP A 212 -14.27 -14.26 2.86
N TYR A 213 -13.11 -13.61 2.68
CA TYR A 213 -11.82 -14.20 3.05
C TYR A 213 -11.74 -14.46 4.56
N PHE A 214 -12.14 -13.51 5.39
CA PHE A 214 -12.08 -13.65 6.85
C PHE A 214 -13.12 -14.62 7.41
N ASP A 215 -14.22 -14.91 6.70
CA ASP A 215 -15.21 -15.92 7.10
C ASP A 215 -14.61 -17.32 7.23
N LYS A 216 -13.57 -17.60 6.46
CA LYS A 216 -12.87 -18.89 6.45
C LYS A 216 -11.77 -18.96 7.52
N GLN A 217 -11.41 -17.83 8.13
CA GLN A 217 -10.33 -17.74 9.10
C GLN A 217 -10.86 -17.87 10.53
N LYS A 218 -10.36 -18.86 11.26
CA LYS A 218 -10.74 -19.13 12.66
C LYS A 218 -9.68 -18.72 13.68
N SER A 219 -8.53 -18.25 13.21
CA SER A 219 -7.42 -17.88 14.07
C SER A 219 -7.68 -16.53 14.75
N SER A 220 -7.22 -16.43 15.99
CA SER A 220 -7.13 -15.15 16.70
C SER A 220 -5.86 -14.42 16.26
N ILE A 221 -5.88 -13.09 16.26
CA ILE A 221 -4.72 -12.27 15.91
C ILE A 221 -4.31 -11.39 17.09
N LYS A 222 -3.01 -11.11 17.21
CA LYS A 222 -2.44 -10.07 18.05
C LYS A 222 -1.49 -9.22 17.24
N PHE A 223 -1.58 -7.91 17.39
CA PHE A 223 -0.66 -6.97 16.76
C PHE A 223 0.40 -6.50 17.76
N SER A 224 1.60 -6.24 17.28
CA SER A 224 2.63 -5.60 18.12
C SER A 224 2.16 -4.24 18.61
N LYS A 225 2.44 -3.93 19.88
CA LYS A 225 2.07 -2.65 20.51
C LYS A 225 2.84 -1.48 19.92
N ARG A 226 4.08 -1.71 19.45
CA ARG A 226 4.90 -0.69 18.78
C ARG A 226 4.61 -0.72 17.29
N ARG A 227 4.23 0.40 16.71
CA ARG A 227 3.91 0.52 15.29
C ARG A 227 4.55 1.78 14.73
N SER A 228 5.11 1.67 13.52
CA SER A 228 5.51 2.85 12.76
C SER A 228 4.27 3.37 12.05
N PHE A 229 3.83 4.58 12.39
CA PHE A 229 2.62 5.19 11.86
C PHE A 229 2.97 6.56 11.30
N ILE A 230 2.64 6.79 10.03
CA ILE A 230 2.91 8.05 9.32
C ILE A 230 1.62 8.50 8.66
N GLU A 231 1.27 9.78 8.83
CA GLU A 231 0.04 10.39 8.33
C GLU A 231 0.35 11.73 7.66
N ALA A 232 -0.35 12.02 6.56
CA ALA A 232 -0.34 13.33 5.93
C ALA A 232 -1.67 13.58 5.20
N GLY A 233 -2.34 14.67 5.57
CA GLY A 233 -3.63 15.04 4.98
C GLY A 233 -4.72 14.01 5.31
N ASP A 234 -5.21 13.35 4.27
CA ASP A 234 -6.26 12.33 4.30
C ASP A 234 -5.69 10.91 4.05
N LEU A 235 -4.37 10.72 4.08
CA LEU A 235 -3.73 9.41 3.90
C LEU A 235 -2.79 9.11 5.06
N ALA A 236 -2.75 7.85 5.48
CA ALA A 236 -1.79 7.35 6.44
C ALA A 236 -1.36 5.93 6.07
N TYR A 237 -0.19 5.52 6.54
CA TYR A 237 0.20 4.12 6.51
C TYR A 237 0.83 3.71 7.83
N VAL A 238 0.67 2.43 8.15
CA VAL A 238 1.22 1.81 9.33
C VAL A 238 1.84 0.48 8.95
N TYR A 239 2.98 0.18 9.55
CA TYR A 239 3.56 -1.16 9.47
C TYR A 239 4.09 -1.60 10.83
N SER A 240 3.95 -2.90 11.10
CA SER A 240 4.48 -3.57 12.29
C SER A 240 4.40 -5.08 12.12
N SER A 241 4.54 -5.84 13.20
CA SER A 241 4.38 -7.28 13.24
C SER A 241 3.06 -7.72 13.85
N TYR A 242 2.67 -8.96 13.54
CA TYR A 242 1.52 -9.64 14.10
C TYR A 242 1.84 -11.12 14.39
N THR A 243 1.01 -11.74 15.22
CA THR A 243 0.98 -13.18 15.48
C THR A 243 -0.47 -13.66 15.39
N MET A 244 -0.70 -14.82 14.79
CA MET A 244 -1.98 -15.51 14.77
C MET A 244 -1.87 -16.85 15.50
N THR A 245 -2.94 -17.19 16.22
CA THR A 245 -3.03 -18.44 16.98
C THR A 245 -4.31 -19.19 16.66
N ASP A 246 -4.26 -20.52 16.76
CA ASP A 246 -5.46 -21.34 16.71
C ASP A 246 -6.33 -21.16 17.98
N LYS A 247 -7.44 -21.92 18.05
CA LYS A 247 -8.36 -21.91 19.20
C LYS A 247 -7.73 -22.37 20.53
N ASN A 248 -6.61 -23.09 20.47
CA ASN A 248 -5.88 -23.59 21.64
C ASN A 248 -4.75 -22.64 22.05
N GLY A 249 -4.56 -21.52 21.33
CA GLY A 249 -3.49 -20.56 21.57
C GLY A 249 -2.13 -20.97 20.97
N VAL A 250 -2.10 -22.00 20.12
CA VAL A 250 -0.87 -22.41 19.41
C VAL A 250 -0.62 -21.44 18.27
N GLU A 251 0.61 -20.91 18.16
CA GLU A 251 1.01 -20.04 17.05
C GLU A 251 0.86 -20.77 15.71
N THR A 252 0.04 -20.23 14.83
CA THR A 252 -0.15 -20.74 13.47
C THR A 252 0.60 -19.90 12.44
N GLU A 253 0.84 -18.63 12.75
CA GLU A 253 1.50 -17.68 11.86
C GLU A 253 2.08 -16.52 12.67
N LYS A 254 3.23 -16.00 12.24
CA LYS A 254 3.75 -14.69 12.64
C LYS A 254 4.25 -13.98 11.41
N GLY A 255 4.16 -12.66 11.37
CA GLY A 255 4.42 -11.90 10.15
C GLY A 255 4.59 -10.42 10.37
N ASN A 256 4.81 -9.71 9.27
CA ASN A 256 4.70 -8.25 9.21
C ASN A 256 3.42 -7.88 8.48
N PHE A 257 2.85 -6.73 8.81
CA PHE A 257 1.77 -6.17 8.04
C PHE A 257 2.07 -4.73 7.65
N VAL A 258 1.44 -4.31 6.56
CA VAL A 258 1.35 -2.92 6.12
C VAL A 258 -0.13 -2.62 5.93
N GLN A 259 -0.60 -1.51 6.46
CA GLN A 259 -1.97 -1.07 6.29
C GLN A 259 -1.98 0.40 5.88
N VAL A 260 -2.72 0.72 4.83
CA VAL A 260 -2.93 2.08 4.33
C VAL A 260 -4.34 2.52 4.69
N TRP A 261 -4.44 3.66 5.35
CA TRP A 261 -5.69 4.30 5.75
C TRP A 261 -5.93 5.53 4.90
N LYS A 262 -7.17 5.76 4.50
CA LYS A 262 -7.60 6.99 3.83
C LYS A 262 -8.87 7.54 4.46
N LEU A 263 -8.92 8.84 4.67
CA LEU A 263 -10.13 9.53 5.14
C LEU A 263 -11.12 9.64 3.97
N ARG A 264 -12.33 9.13 4.18
CA ARG A 264 -13.41 9.09 3.19
C ARG A 264 -14.76 9.29 3.87
N SER A 265 -15.54 10.22 3.35
CA SER A 265 -16.84 10.61 3.89
C SER A 265 -16.79 10.84 5.40
N GLY A 266 -15.80 11.61 5.87
CA GLY A 266 -15.59 11.95 7.28
C GLY A 266 -15.12 10.80 8.16
N ARG A 267 -14.66 9.68 7.60
CA ARG A 267 -14.18 8.52 8.38
C ARG A 267 -12.91 7.93 7.80
N TRP A 268 -11.94 7.65 8.67
CA TRP A 268 -10.75 6.90 8.29
C TRP A 268 -11.12 5.45 8.02
N GLN A 269 -10.79 4.98 6.82
CA GLN A 269 -11.05 3.63 6.35
C GLN A 269 -9.75 2.99 5.85
N ILE A 270 -9.64 1.67 5.99
CA ILE A 270 -8.52 0.90 5.47
C ILE A 270 -8.72 0.73 3.95
N ALA A 271 -7.85 1.38 3.18
CA ALA A 271 -7.86 1.34 1.71
C ALA A 271 -7.02 0.19 1.14
N ALA A 272 -5.93 -0.18 1.84
CA ALA A 272 -5.14 -1.36 1.49
C ALA A 272 -4.60 -2.03 2.76
N ASP A 273 -4.48 -3.36 2.73
CA ASP A 273 -3.87 -4.12 3.82
C ASP A 273 -3.12 -5.33 3.27
N LEU A 274 -1.86 -5.45 3.66
CA LEU A 274 -0.92 -6.45 3.18
C LEU A 274 -0.30 -7.18 4.37
N PHE A 275 -0.43 -8.51 4.40
CA PHE A 275 0.22 -9.36 5.39
C PHE A 275 1.35 -10.17 4.74
N LEU A 276 2.51 -10.20 5.41
CA LEU A 276 3.72 -10.91 5.04
C LEU A 276 4.04 -11.93 6.13
N PRO A 277 3.52 -13.16 6.02
CA PRO A 277 3.90 -14.26 6.90
C PRO A 277 5.42 -14.47 6.85
N LEU A 278 6.03 -14.67 8.01
CA LEU A 278 7.42 -15.13 8.06
C LEU A 278 7.44 -16.62 7.67
N PRO A 279 8.53 -17.09 7.03
CA PRO A 279 8.74 -18.52 6.85
C PRO A 279 8.63 -19.23 8.20
N ALA A 280 8.03 -20.43 8.21
CA ALA A 280 8.09 -21.28 9.38
C ALA A 280 9.55 -21.49 9.78
N ASP A 281 9.83 -21.45 11.09
CA ASP A 281 11.16 -21.76 11.60
C ASP A 281 11.52 -23.17 11.11
N LYS A 282 12.59 -23.28 10.31
CA LYS A 282 13.11 -24.58 9.91
C LYS A 282 13.71 -25.22 11.15
N ASN A 283 12.96 -26.14 11.77
CA ASN A 283 13.50 -27.06 12.77
C ASN A 283 14.62 -27.91 12.18
#